data_AF-A0A8H5GDE1-F1
#
_entry.id   AF-A0A8H5GDE1-F1
#
_cell.length_a   1.000
_cell.length_b   1.000
_cell.length_c   1.000
_cell.angle_alpha   90.00
_cell.angle_beta   90.00
_cell.angle_gamma   90.00
#
_symmetry.space_group_name_H-M   'P 1'
#
loop_
_entity.id
_entity.type
_entity.pdbx_description
1 polymer ?
#
loop_
_entity_poly.entity_id
_entity_poly.type
_entity_poly.pdbx_seq_one_letter_code
_entity_poly.pdbx_strand_id
1 'polypeptide(L)'
;MRFSVYLNAVIPLLTFVHGQDTCLKEVKSAFEAANIPEDISITFDPTVLLEVTLPQTSGDSITLHAGVQVPREDTAGPPTFSIDPSTAAAAGPGPFVIAAVDPDAPPTVAQIRHFLGSDFTVNGGPLTNSTPAISPFRQPSPPAGSGAHRYTFLLFNQPVNFDEQTVVTSNTSVQLFNISAFAAATGLGSPIGGTFMLVAPAA
;
A
#
# COMPACT_ATOMS: atom_id res chain seq x y z
N MET A 1 -24.79 -33.34 -48.06
CA MET A 1 -25.58 -32.82 -46.91
C MET A 1 -24.57 -32.39 -45.85
N ARG A 2 -24.31 -31.08 -45.71
CA ARG A 2 -23.25 -30.53 -44.84
C ARG A 2 -23.87 -30.23 -43.46
N PHE A 3 -23.35 -30.86 -42.40
CA PHE A 3 -23.68 -30.51 -41.03
C PHE A 3 -22.67 -29.47 -40.53
N SER A 4 -23.17 -28.30 -40.12
CA SER A 4 -22.39 -27.25 -39.46
C SER A 4 -22.61 -27.38 -37.96
N VAL A 5 -21.56 -27.66 -37.20
CA VAL A 5 -21.60 -27.72 -35.73
C VAL A 5 -21.17 -26.35 -35.22
N TYR A 6 -22.08 -25.63 -34.56
CA TYR A 6 -21.77 -24.40 -33.85
C TYR A 6 -21.11 -24.73 -32.53
N LEU A 7 -19.85 -24.32 -32.38
CA LEU A 7 -19.10 -24.41 -31.13
C LEU A 7 -19.42 -23.14 -30.31
N ASN A 8 -20.26 -23.28 -29.29
CA ASN A 8 -20.49 -22.21 -28.31
C ASN A 8 -19.25 -22.10 -27.41
N ALA A 9 -18.42 -21.08 -27.66
CA ALA A 9 -17.36 -20.70 -26.74
C ALA A 9 -17.98 -19.95 -25.55
N VAL A 10 -18.07 -20.61 -24.40
CA VAL A 10 -18.37 -19.96 -23.13
C VAL A 10 -17.09 -19.30 -22.66
N ILE A 11 -17.01 -17.97 -22.77
CA ILE A 11 -15.94 -17.18 -22.17
C ILE A 11 -16.24 -17.09 -20.67
N PRO A 12 -15.35 -17.58 -19.78
CA PRO A 12 -15.55 -17.39 -18.34
C PRO A 12 -15.40 -15.91 -18.03
N LEU A 13 -16.46 -15.30 -17.53
CA LEU A 13 -16.43 -13.96 -16.94
C LEU A 13 -15.62 -14.07 -15.64
N LEU A 14 -14.36 -13.63 -15.67
CA LEU A 14 -13.56 -13.43 -14.45
C LEU A 14 -14.22 -12.31 -13.65
N THR A 15 -15.03 -12.69 -12.68
CA THR A 15 -15.45 -11.78 -11.61
C THR A 15 -14.22 -11.45 -10.78
N PHE A 16 -13.69 -10.24 -10.92
CA PHE A 16 -12.73 -9.69 -9.97
C PHE A 16 -13.45 -9.53 -8.64
N VAL A 17 -13.32 -10.52 -7.77
CA VAL A 17 -13.74 -10.36 -6.37
C VAL A 17 -12.78 -9.33 -5.78
N HIS A 18 -13.26 -8.10 -5.64
CA HIS A 18 -12.58 -7.03 -4.92
C HIS A 18 -12.67 -7.39 -3.43
N GLY A 19 -11.70 -8.16 -2.95
CA GLY A 19 -11.58 -8.55 -1.55
C GLY A 19 -10.50 -7.74 -0.84
N GLN A 20 -10.67 -7.59 0.47
CA GLN A 20 -9.60 -7.15 1.37
C GLN A 20 -8.62 -8.33 1.61
N ASP A 21 -7.40 -8.04 2.04
CA ASP A 21 -6.46 -9.06 2.52
C ASP A 21 -6.99 -9.74 3.78
N THR A 22 -7.11 -11.09 3.78
CA THR A 22 -7.67 -11.84 4.92
C THR A 22 -6.70 -12.85 5.55
N CYS A 23 -5.49 -12.97 5.01
CA CYS A 23 -4.51 -13.97 5.47
C CYS A 23 -3.07 -13.43 5.43
N LEU A 24 -2.43 -13.35 6.61
CA LEU A 24 -1.05 -12.88 6.75
C LEU A 24 -0.06 -13.65 5.88
N LYS A 25 -0.26 -14.97 5.74
CA LYS A 25 0.61 -15.82 4.92
C LYS A 25 0.47 -15.50 3.43
N GLU A 26 -0.75 -15.22 2.96
CA GLU A 26 -1.00 -14.85 1.56
C GLU A 26 -0.41 -13.47 1.26
N VAL A 27 -0.62 -12.49 2.15
CA VAL A 27 0.00 -11.16 2.05
C VAL A 27 1.53 -11.26 2.01
N LYS A 28 2.14 -12.02 2.93
CA LYS A 28 3.59 -12.25 2.93
C LYS A 28 4.06 -12.88 1.61
N SER A 29 3.35 -13.91 1.15
CA SER A 29 3.67 -14.59 -0.12
C SER A 29 3.54 -13.65 -1.32
N ALA A 30 2.56 -12.74 -1.33
CA ALA A 30 2.38 -11.75 -2.37
C ALA A 30 3.54 -10.72 -2.39
N PHE A 31 3.99 -10.26 -1.22
CA PHE A 31 5.17 -9.39 -1.11
C PHE A 31 6.44 -10.08 -1.61
N GLU A 32 6.67 -11.34 -1.22
CA GLU A 32 7.81 -12.15 -1.67
C GLU A 32 7.75 -12.38 -3.19
N ALA A 33 6.58 -12.77 -3.73
CA ALA A 33 6.39 -13.00 -5.16
C ALA A 33 6.59 -11.72 -5.99
N ALA A 34 6.25 -10.56 -5.43
CA ALA A 34 6.49 -9.27 -6.06
C ALA A 34 7.91 -8.73 -5.81
N ASN A 35 8.79 -9.45 -5.12
CA ASN A 35 10.14 -9.03 -4.74
C ASN A 35 10.22 -7.71 -3.92
N ILE A 36 9.13 -7.31 -3.26
CA ILE A 36 9.05 -6.02 -2.54
C ILE A 36 10.08 -5.95 -1.40
N PRO A 37 10.21 -6.95 -0.50
CA PRO A 37 11.13 -6.85 0.63
C PRO A 37 12.58 -6.61 0.23
N GLU A 38 13.03 -7.27 -0.86
CA GLU A 38 14.39 -7.09 -1.39
C GLU A 38 14.55 -5.70 -2.03
N ASP A 39 13.63 -5.31 -2.92
CA ASP A 39 13.73 -4.07 -3.68
C ASP A 39 13.67 -2.80 -2.81
N ILE A 40 13.02 -2.87 -1.64
CA ILE A 40 13.00 -1.76 -0.67
C ILE A 40 13.83 -2.01 0.59
N SER A 41 14.58 -3.12 0.61
CA SER A 41 15.53 -3.51 1.65
C SER A 41 14.92 -3.57 3.06
N ILE A 42 13.75 -4.20 3.20
CA ILE A 42 13.06 -4.41 4.48
C ILE A 42 12.99 -5.90 4.82
N THR A 43 12.87 -6.20 6.11
CA THR A 43 12.35 -7.50 6.55
C THR A 43 10.83 -7.38 6.66
N PHE A 44 10.09 -8.30 6.05
CA PHE A 44 8.63 -8.31 6.12
C PHE A 44 8.11 -9.64 6.67
N ASP A 45 7.61 -9.59 7.90
CA ASP A 45 6.96 -10.71 8.58
C ASP A 45 5.69 -10.19 9.25
N PRO A 46 4.60 -10.01 8.48
CA PRO A 46 3.43 -9.29 8.95
C PRO A 46 2.72 -10.06 10.05
N THR A 47 2.36 -9.35 11.12
CA THR A 47 1.51 -9.81 12.22
C THR A 47 0.14 -9.15 12.20
N VAL A 48 -0.04 -8.14 11.36
CA VAL A 48 -1.25 -7.32 11.22
C VAL A 48 -1.66 -7.25 9.75
N LEU A 49 -2.96 -7.42 9.50
CA LEU A 49 -3.57 -7.16 8.19
C LEU A 49 -3.94 -5.68 8.12
N LEU A 50 -3.20 -4.94 7.28
CA LEU A 50 -3.49 -3.55 6.97
C LEU A 50 -4.52 -3.49 5.84
N GLU A 51 -5.65 -2.84 6.09
CA GLU A 51 -6.62 -2.51 5.06
C GLU A 51 -6.36 -1.08 4.55
N VAL A 52 -6.33 -0.92 3.23
CA VAL A 52 -6.23 0.37 2.56
C VAL A 52 -7.41 0.52 1.63
N THR A 53 -8.20 1.58 1.82
CA THR A 53 -9.40 1.83 1.03
C THR A 53 -9.28 3.14 0.28
N LEU A 54 -9.47 3.09 -1.04
CA LEU A 54 -9.40 4.22 -1.95
C LEU A 54 -10.83 4.73 -2.24
N PRO A 55 -11.12 6.01 -1.94
CA PRO A 55 -12.44 6.57 -2.23
C PRO A 55 -12.65 6.70 -3.73
N GLN A 56 -13.89 6.47 -4.20
CA GLN A 56 -14.27 6.65 -5.59
C GLN A 56 -15.17 7.87 -5.76
N THR A 57 -14.99 8.60 -6.88
CA THR A 57 -15.85 9.74 -7.21
C THR A 57 -17.30 9.31 -7.45
N SER A 58 -17.48 8.09 -7.96
CA SER A 58 -18.78 7.44 -8.17
C SER A 58 -18.65 5.95 -7.90
N GLY A 59 -19.63 5.36 -7.21
CA GLY A 59 -19.63 3.94 -6.86
C GLY A 59 -19.01 3.66 -5.48
N ASP A 60 -18.78 2.38 -5.21
CA ASP A 60 -18.23 1.91 -3.94
C ASP A 60 -16.72 2.19 -3.86
N SER A 61 -16.22 2.40 -2.65
CA SER A 61 -14.77 2.54 -2.42
C SER A 61 -14.05 1.22 -2.74
N ILE A 62 -12.82 1.32 -3.23
CA ILE A 62 -12.00 0.14 -3.54
C ILE A 62 -11.16 -0.18 -2.32
N THR A 63 -11.39 -1.32 -1.66
CA THR A 63 -10.38 -1.83 -0.73
C THR A 63 -9.35 -2.67 -1.47
N LEU A 64 -8.08 -2.43 -1.17
CA LEU A 64 -6.97 -3.17 -1.72
C LEU A 64 -6.87 -4.59 -1.13
N HIS A 65 -6.40 -5.51 -1.95
CA HIS A 65 -5.66 -6.69 -1.52
C HIS A 65 -4.28 -6.68 -2.18
N ALA A 66 -3.32 -7.38 -1.61
CA ALA A 66 -1.95 -7.40 -2.08
C ALA A 66 -1.86 -7.85 -3.55
N GLY A 67 -1.31 -6.99 -4.41
CA GLY A 67 -1.11 -7.25 -5.83
C GLY A 67 -2.30 -6.91 -6.74
N VAL A 68 -3.37 -6.34 -6.19
CA VAL A 68 -4.52 -5.92 -7.01
C VAL A 68 -4.10 -4.88 -8.06
N GLN A 69 -4.59 -5.03 -9.29
CA GLN A 69 -4.44 -4.00 -10.32
C GLN A 69 -5.55 -2.97 -10.16
N VAL A 70 -5.18 -1.69 -10.06
CA VAL A 70 -6.12 -0.57 -9.93
C VAL A 70 -5.91 0.41 -11.08
N PRO A 71 -6.96 0.78 -11.83
CA PRO A 71 -6.87 1.83 -12.84
C PRO A 71 -6.38 3.13 -12.21
N ARG A 72 -5.52 3.87 -12.92
CA ARG A 72 -4.88 5.08 -12.39
C ARG A 72 -5.92 6.13 -11.98
N GLU A 73 -7.02 6.25 -12.70
CA GLU A 73 -8.17 7.10 -12.39
C GLU A 73 -8.82 6.79 -11.03
N ASP A 74 -8.81 5.52 -10.62
CA ASP A 74 -9.47 5.03 -9.40
C ASP A 74 -8.54 5.08 -8.17
N THR A 75 -7.31 5.58 -8.35
CA THR A 75 -6.32 5.75 -7.27
C THR A 75 -6.33 7.13 -6.64
N ALA A 76 -7.36 7.92 -6.92
CA ALA A 76 -7.56 9.19 -6.25
C ALA A 76 -7.68 8.98 -4.73
N GLY A 77 -7.12 9.90 -3.94
CA GLY A 77 -7.08 9.80 -2.49
C GLY A 77 -7.67 11.02 -1.79
N PRO A 78 -7.45 11.16 -0.47
CA PRO A 78 -6.58 10.31 0.34
C PRO A 78 -7.19 8.93 0.65
N PRO A 79 -6.37 7.87 0.80
CA PRO A 79 -6.83 6.58 1.31
C PRO A 79 -7.31 6.68 2.76
N THR A 80 -8.20 5.76 3.15
CA THR A 80 -8.44 5.44 4.56
C THR A 80 -7.69 4.16 4.94
N PHE A 81 -7.26 4.07 6.18
CA PHE A 81 -6.50 2.95 6.71
C PHE A 81 -7.28 2.28 7.84
N SER A 82 -7.33 0.95 7.85
CA SER A 82 -7.91 0.18 8.95
C SER A 82 -7.01 -1.01 9.28
N ILE A 83 -7.24 -1.62 10.44
CA ILE A 83 -6.64 -2.90 10.81
C ILE A 83 -7.75 -3.92 10.84
N ASP A 84 -7.55 -5.06 10.17
CA ASP A 84 -8.54 -6.13 10.17
C ASP A 84 -8.79 -6.62 11.62
N PRO A 85 -10.06 -6.73 12.06
CA PRO A 85 -10.41 -7.13 13.42
C PRO A 85 -9.79 -8.45 13.88
N SER A 86 -9.51 -9.39 12.97
CA SER A 86 -8.87 -10.68 13.27
C SER A 86 -7.42 -10.53 13.75
N THR A 87 -6.75 -9.43 13.43
CA THR A 87 -5.35 -9.14 13.82
C THR A 87 -5.20 -7.91 14.72
N ALA A 88 -6.28 -7.18 15.01
CA ALA A 88 -6.26 -5.98 15.84
C ALA A 88 -5.64 -6.19 17.23
N ALA A 89 -5.83 -7.36 17.84
CA ALA A 89 -5.22 -7.68 19.13
C ALA A 89 -3.68 -7.74 19.07
N ALA A 90 -3.11 -8.18 17.94
CA ALA A 90 -1.66 -8.21 17.74
C ALA A 90 -1.07 -6.82 17.46
N ALA A 91 -1.85 -5.93 16.82
CA ALA A 91 -1.43 -4.55 16.58
C ALA A 91 -1.40 -3.71 17.86
N GLY A 92 -2.36 -3.93 18.77
CA GLY A 92 -2.57 -3.06 19.92
C GLY A 92 -3.23 -1.73 19.51
N PRO A 93 -3.27 -0.73 20.42
CA PRO A 93 -3.98 0.53 20.17
C PRO A 93 -3.21 1.54 19.30
N GLY A 94 -1.93 1.29 19.01
CA GLY A 94 -1.00 2.25 18.42
C GLY A 94 -0.21 3.05 19.48
N PRO A 95 0.42 4.18 19.12
CA PRO A 95 0.34 4.83 17.81
C PRO A 95 1.09 4.06 16.70
N PHE A 96 0.71 4.31 15.45
CA PHE A 96 1.31 3.72 14.26
C PHE A 96 1.79 4.78 13.27
N VAL A 97 2.78 4.39 12.49
CA VAL A 97 3.24 5.11 11.30
C VAL A 97 2.83 4.34 10.06
N ILE A 98 2.30 5.06 9.07
CA ILE A 98 1.95 4.50 7.76
C ILE A 98 2.76 5.21 6.69
N ALA A 99 3.41 4.43 5.83
CA ALA A 99 4.14 4.92 4.67
C ALA A 99 3.60 4.28 3.38
N ALA A 100 3.57 5.04 2.30
CA ALA A 100 3.37 4.51 0.95
C ALA A 100 4.59 4.83 0.08
N VAL A 101 5.14 3.83 -0.61
CA VAL A 101 6.34 3.97 -1.46
C VAL A 101 6.16 3.31 -2.83
N ASP A 102 6.77 3.91 -3.85
CA ASP A 102 6.91 3.38 -5.22
C ASP A 102 8.40 3.07 -5.48
N PRO A 103 8.80 1.79 -5.54
CA PRO A 103 10.17 1.38 -5.85
C PRO A 103 10.46 1.30 -7.35
N ASP A 104 9.43 1.38 -8.21
CA ASP A 104 9.52 1.07 -9.64
C ASP A 104 9.77 2.30 -10.52
N ALA A 105 9.86 3.48 -9.91
CA ALA A 105 10.35 4.66 -10.60
C ALA A 105 11.79 4.44 -11.12
N PRO A 106 12.26 5.22 -12.11
CA PRO A 106 13.65 5.11 -12.58
C PRO A 106 14.64 5.20 -11.39
N PRO A 107 15.75 4.43 -11.40
CA PRO A 107 16.69 4.40 -10.26
C PRO A 107 17.28 5.75 -9.87
N THR A 108 17.23 6.74 -10.77
CA THR A 108 17.64 8.13 -10.51
C THR A 108 16.69 8.90 -9.59
N VAL A 109 15.49 8.37 -9.33
CA VAL A 109 14.46 8.99 -8.49
C VAL A 109 13.77 8.02 -7.52
N ALA A 110 13.92 6.70 -7.68
CA ALA A 110 13.37 5.70 -6.77
C ALA A 110 14.11 5.67 -5.40
N GLN A 111 13.46 5.30 -4.31
CA GLN A 111 12.01 5.09 -4.18
C GLN A 111 11.30 6.46 -4.13
N ILE A 112 10.06 6.53 -4.60
CA ILE A 112 9.23 7.72 -4.43
C ILE A 112 8.32 7.53 -3.22
N ARG A 113 8.36 8.47 -2.27
CA ARG A 113 7.45 8.54 -1.13
C ARG A 113 6.10 9.10 -1.57
N HIS A 114 5.06 8.27 -1.53
CA HIS A 114 3.69 8.64 -1.87
C HIS A 114 2.86 9.07 -0.67
N PHE A 115 3.18 8.61 0.53
CA PHE A 115 2.51 9.02 1.77
C PHE A 115 3.44 8.78 2.97
N LEU A 116 3.33 9.62 3.99
CA LEU A 116 3.90 9.36 5.31
C LEU A 116 3.06 10.09 6.35
N GLY A 117 2.51 9.34 7.31
CA GLY A 117 1.78 9.90 8.46
C GLY A 117 2.06 9.10 9.73
N SER A 118 1.95 9.79 10.87
CA SER A 118 2.13 9.25 12.21
C SER A 118 0.86 9.43 13.04
N ASP A 119 0.92 9.00 14.29
CA ASP A 119 -0.09 9.13 15.32
C ASP A 119 -1.40 8.42 15.03
N PHE A 120 -1.38 7.43 14.15
CA PHE A 120 -2.55 6.61 13.86
C PHE A 120 -2.88 5.73 15.05
N THR A 121 -4.15 5.75 15.48
CA THR A 121 -4.65 4.97 16.62
C THR A 121 -5.92 4.22 16.28
N VAL A 122 -6.15 3.10 16.95
CA VAL A 122 -7.37 2.29 16.80
C VAL A 122 -8.50 2.92 17.62
N ASN A 123 -9.60 3.30 16.96
CA ASN A 123 -10.79 3.87 17.60
C ASN A 123 -12.11 3.17 17.18
N GLY A 124 -12.07 1.84 17.04
CA GLY A 124 -13.27 1.03 16.71
C GLY A 124 -13.76 1.16 15.27
N GLY A 125 -12.94 1.70 14.38
CA GLY A 125 -13.19 1.90 12.95
C GLY A 125 -11.87 2.20 12.22
N PRO A 126 -11.91 2.92 11.09
CA PRO A 126 -10.70 3.38 10.42
C PRO A 126 -9.76 4.10 11.40
N LEU A 127 -8.46 3.90 11.20
CA LEU A 127 -7.42 4.55 11.99
C LEU A 127 -7.55 6.07 11.85
N THR A 128 -7.40 6.75 12.98
CA THR A 128 -7.38 8.21 13.03
C THR A 128 -6.04 8.68 13.54
N ASN A 129 -5.50 9.72 12.91
CA ASN A 129 -4.29 10.40 13.34
C ASN A 129 -4.62 11.70 14.10
N SER A 130 -3.78 12.04 15.08
CA SER A 130 -3.89 13.30 15.83
C SER A 130 -3.08 14.45 15.21
N THR A 131 -2.25 14.15 14.20
CA THR A 131 -1.37 15.11 13.51
C THR A 131 -1.57 15.05 11.99
N PRO A 132 -1.33 16.15 11.24
CA PRO A 132 -1.33 16.11 9.78
C PRO A 132 -0.29 15.13 9.22
N ALA A 133 -0.54 14.56 8.04
CA ALA A 133 0.46 13.74 7.36
C ALA A 133 1.75 14.55 7.10
N ILE A 134 2.90 13.96 7.44
CA ILE A 134 4.24 14.51 7.17
C ILE A 134 4.44 14.65 5.65
N SER A 135 3.96 13.68 4.88
CA SER A 135 3.84 13.74 3.42
C SER A 135 2.43 13.37 3.02
N PRO A 136 1.63 14.31 2.45
CA PRO A 136 0.27 14.01 2.02
C PRO A 136 0.27 13.01 0.88
N PHE A 137 -0.84 12.28 0.74
CA PHE A 137 -0.97 11.26 -0.28
C PHE A 137 -0.82 11.85 -1.68
N ARG A 138 0.10 11.29 -2.46
CA ARG A 138 0.31 11.61 -3.87
C ARG A 138 -0.27 10.49 -4.71
N GLN A 139 -1.19 10.84 -5.61
CA GLN A 139 -1.76 9.87 -6.53
C GLN A 139 -0.67 9.18 -7.38
N PRO A 140 -0.76 7.86 -7.59
CA PRO A 140 0.01 7.14 -8.61
C PRO A 140 0.06 7.87 -9.96
N SER A 141 1.27 7.93 -10.54
CA SER A 141 1.51 8.55 -11.84
C SER A 141 2.67 7.86 -12.57
N PRO A 142 2.59 6.53 -12.79
CA PRO A 142 3.62 5.81 -13.52
C PRO A 142 3.79 6.41 -14.94
N PRO A 143 5.03 6.66 -15.41
CA PRO A 143 5.27 7.32 -16.69
C PRO A 143 4.76 6.51 -17.90
N ALA A 144 4.28 7.19 -18.95
CA ALA A 144 3.90 6.52 -20.19
C ALA A 144 5.03 5.63 -20.74
N GLY A 145 4.68 4.40 -21.11
CA GLY A 145 5.65 3.41 -21.59
C GLY A 145 6.41 2.65 -20.51
N SER A 146 6.21 2.95 -19.22
CA SER A 146 6.65 2.06 -18.14
C SER A 146 5.69 0.86 -17.98
N GLY A 147 6.12 -0.15 -17.23
CA GLY A 147 5.23 -1.21 -16.74
C GLY A 147 4.32 -0.72 -15.61
N ALA A 148 3.52 -1.61 -15.04
CA ALA A 148 2.81 -1.28 -13.80
C ALA A 148 3.81 -1.12 -12.65
N HIS A 149 3.63 -0.07 -11.84
CA HIS A 149 4.41 0.19 -10.64
C HIS A 149 3.70 -0.37 -9.40
N ARG A 150 4.46 -0.82 -8.41
CA ARG A 150 4.01 -1.30 -7.10
C ARG A 150 3.91 -0.12 -6.13
N TYR A 151 2.70 0.25 -5.76
CA TYR A 151 2.46 1.23 -4.71
C TYR A 151 2.25 0.48 -3.38
N THR A 152 3.31 0.45 -2.59
CA THR A 152 3.41 -0.39 -1.39
C THR A 152 3.07 0.42 -0.15
N PHE A 153 2.06 -0.02 0.61
CA PHE A 153 1.65 0.54 1.88
C PHE A 153 2.19 -0.30 3.02
N LEU A 154 2.79 0.35 4.01
CA LEU A 154 3.46 -0.29 5.15
C LEU A 154 2.97 0.33 6.45
N LEU A 155 2.67 -0.52 7.43
CA LEU A 155 2.29 -0.16 8.79
C LEU A 155 3.43 -0.50 9.76
N PHE A 156 3.81 0.46 10.60
CA PHE A 156 4.83 0.30 11.63
C PHE A 156 4.28 0.67 13.00
N ASN A 157 4.80 0.05 14.06
CA ASN A 157 4.66 0.58 15.41
C ASN A 157 5.43 1.90 15.51
N GLN A 158 4.80 2.94 16.06
CA GLN A 158 5.46 4.22 16.25
C GLN A 158 6.29 4.21 17.54
N PRO A 159 7.60 4.50 17.49
CA PRO A 159 8.41 4.67 18.69
C PRO A 159 8.07 5.98 19.41
N VAL A 160 8.30 6.03 20.72
CA VAL A 160 7.92 7.15 21.61
C VAL A 160 8.42 8.52 21.12
N ASN A 161 9.62 8.57 20.51
CA ASN A 161 10.24 9.82 20.06
C ASN A 161 10.12 10.02 18.54
N PHE A 162 9.18 9.32 17.88
CA PHE A 162 9.06 9.42 16.42
C PHE A 162 8.79 10.86 15.97
N ASP A 163 7.93 11.59 16.66
CA ASP A 163 7.53 12.94 16.22
C ASP A 163 8.64 14.00 16.39
N GLU A 164 9.74 13.65 17.06
CA GLU A 164 10.95 14.48 17.15
C GLU A 164 11.90 14.27 15.95
N GLN A 165 11.60 13.31 15.06
CA GLN A 165 12.44 13.03 13.90
C GLN A 165 12.50 14.22 12.94
N THR A 166 13.68 14.46 12.37
CA THR A 166 13.92 15.53 11.38
C THR A 166 14.38 14.98 10.03
N VAL A 167 14.40 13.66 9.86
CA VAL A 167 14.86 12.97 8.65
C VAL A 167 13.94 13.28 7.47
N VAL A 168 12.63 13.24 7.69
CA VAL A 168 11.61 13.61 6.71
C VAL A 168 10.74 14.72 7.27
N THR A 169 10.71 15.85 6.57
CA THR A 169 9.82 16.98 6.84
C THR A 169 8.92 17.21 5.64
N SER A 170 7.98 18.15 5.75
CA SER A 170 7.15 18.60 4.62
C SER A 170 7.95 19.18 3.45
N ASN A 171 9.20 19.60 3.69
CA ASN A 171 10.11 20.15 2.67
C ASN A 171 11.09 19.11 2.11
N THR A 172 11.17 17.91 2.70
CA THR A 172 12.07 16.86 2.22
C THR A 172 11.54 16.30 0.90
N SER A 173 12.41 16.19 -0.12
CA SER A 173 12.03 15.58 -1.41
C SER A 173 11.34 14.23 -1.21
N VAL A 174 10.35 13.95 -2.05
CA VAL A 174 9.70 12.64 -2.10
C VAL A 174 10.50 11.62 -2.90
N GLN A 175 11.38 12.08 -3.79
CA GLN A 175 12.26 11.24 -4.61
C GLN A 175 13.49 10.79 -3.82
N LEU A 176 14.12 9.72 -4.28
CA LEU A 176 15.31 9.11 -3.65
C LEU A 176 15.06 8.80 -2.17
N PHE A 177 13.80 8.52 -1.83
CA PHE A 177 13.44 8.05 -0.50
C PHE A 177 13.94 6.63 -0.33
N ASN A 178 14.32 6.29 0.90
CA ASN A 178 14.72 4.95 1.28
C ASN A 178 14.03 4.61 2.59
N ILE A 179 13.00 3.75 2.51
CA ILE A 179 12.18 3.40 3.66
C ILE A 179 12.97 2.65 4.74
N SER A 180 13.93 1.81 4.37
CA SER A 180 14.71 1.04 5.35
C SER A 180 15.69 1.93 6.11
N ALA A 181 16.35 2.87 5.42
CA ALA A 181 17.19 3.88 6.04
C ALA A 181 16.38 4.82 6.95
N PHE A 182 15.17 5.22 6.51
CA PHE A 182 14.25 6.01 7.34
C PHE A 182 13.82 5.26 8.60
N ALA A 183 13.43 3.99 8.46
CA ALA A 183 13.04 3.14 9.58
C ALA A 183 14.18 2.95 10.58
N ALA A 184 15.41 2.75 10.11
CA ALA A 184 16.59 2.67 10.96
C ALA A 184 16.89 3.98 11.70
N ALA A 185 16.80 5.13 11.01
CA ALA A 185 17.09 6.44 11.59
C ALA A 185 16.04 6.91 12.62
N THR A 186 14.79 6.45 12.48
CA THR A 186 13.67 6.83 13.36
C THR A 186 13.34 5.76 14.41
N GLY A 187 13.93 4.57 14.32
CA GLY A 187 13.68 3.47 15.25
C GLY A 187 12.35 2.74 15.02
N LEU A 188 11.75 2.84 13.82
CA LEU A 188 10.49 2.16 13.47
C LEU A 188 10.60 0.63 13.49
N GLY A 189 11.79 0.09 13.25
CA GLY A 189 11.98 -1.34 13.08
C GLY A 189 11.40 -1.86 11.76
N SER A 190 10.90 -3.10 11.77
CA SER A 190 10.27 -3.73 10.60
C SER A 190 8.77 -3.42 10.54
N PRO A 191 8.18 -3.32 9.33
CA PRO A 191 6.73 -3.17 9.20
C PRO A 191 6.00 -4.40 9.75
N ILE A 192 4.93 -4.16 10.50
CA ILE A 192 4.08 -5.18 11.11
C ILE A 192 2.90 -5.59 10.24
N GLY A 193 2.62 -4.80 9.19
CA GLY A 193 1.55 -5.06 8.23
C GLY A 193 1.81 -4.29 6.95
N GLY A 194 1.12 -4.68 5.88
CA GLY A 194 1.22 -4.02 4.60
C GLY A 194 0.29 -4.62 3.56
N THR A 195 0.04 -3.84 2.51
CA THR A 195 -0.63 -4.26 1.28
C THR A 195 -0.03 -3.46 0.12
N PHE A 196 -0.31 -3.83 -1.12
CA PHE A 196 0.15 -3.07 -2.26
C PHE A 196 -0.80 -3.21 -3.44
N MET A 197 -0.82 -2.19 -4.29
CA MET A 197 -1.51 -2.24 -5.58
C MET A 197 -0.52 -2.07 -6.72
N LEU A 198 -0.92 -2.57 -7.88
CA LEU A 198 -0.26 -2.35 -9.17
C LEU A 198 -1.04 -1.31 -9.96
N VAL A 199 -0.36 -0.29 -10.45
CA VAL A 199 -0.98 0.75 -11.29
C VAL A 199 -0.14 0.89 -12.55
N ALA A 200 -0.76 0.70 -13.71
CA ALA A 200 -0.14 0.92 -15.00
C ALA A 200 -0.29 2.39 -15.44
N PRO A 201 0.55 2.88 -16.38
CA PRO A 201 0.31 4.16 -17.03
C PRO A 201 -1.09 4.22 -17.61
N ALA A 202 -1.70 5.41 -17.58
CA ALA A 202 -2.96 5.63 -18.29
C ALA A 202 -2.75 5.31 -19.79
N ALA A 203 -3.72 4.61 -20.37
CA ALA A 203 -3.73 4.25 -21.78
C ALA A 203 -3.87 5.48 -22.70
#